data_AF-A0A832ZMP4-F1
#
_entry.id   AF-A0A832ZMP4-F1
#
_cell.length_a   1.000
_cell.length_b   1.000
_cell.length_c   1.000
_cell.angle_alpha   90.00
_cell.angle_beta   90.00
_cell.angle_gamma   90.00
#
_symmetry.space_group_name_H-M   'P 1'
#
loop_
_entity.id
_entity.type
_entity.pdbx_description
1 polymer ?
#
loop_
_entity_poly.entity_id
_entity_poly.type
_entity_poly.pdbx_seq_one_letter_code
_entity_poly.pdbx_strand_id
1 'polypeptide(L)'
;TEAYIKPVIIIEGQLYGIRNVHPNAIRGALAAVTIDWGVPILFSFDAKETAQFIYLMAKREQEDRRKEVAVRSEKKALTLADRQRLIVEGLPYVSATLAKRLLRHFGSVERVFTAKESELMEVEGIGEKIAREIRRVITAPYVENENE
;
A
#
# COMPACT_ATOMS: atom_id res chain seq x y z
N THR A 1 16.99 18.81 0.82
CA THR A 1 16.19 18.83 2.06
C THR A 1 14.79 19.26 1.67
N GLU A 2 13.81 18.35 1.70
CA GLU A 2 12.41 18.73 1.50
C GLU A 2 11.90 19.41 2.77
N ALA A 3 11.35 20.62 2.66
CA ALA A 3 10.97 21.44 3.82
C ALA A 3 9.69 20.94 4.52
N TYR A 4 8.82 20.18 3.82
CA TYR A 4 7.53 19.72 4.33
C TYR A 4 7.18 18.32 3.81
N ILE A 5 6.61 17.49 4.68
CA ILE A 5 6.30 16.07 4.41
C ILE A 5 5.07 15.89 3.49
N LYS A 6 4.13 16.84 3.51
CA LYS A 6 2.88 16.77 2.73
C LYS A 6 2.58 18.13 2.09
N PRO A 7 3.24 18.49 0.98
CA PRO A 7 2.98 19.74 0.28
C PRO A 7 1.64 19.70 -0.46
N VAL A 8 0.99 20.84 -0.59
CA VAL A 8 -0.20 21.06 -1.43
C VAL A 8 -0.12 22.46 -2.02
N ILE A 9 -0.58 22.63 -3.27
CA ILE A 9 -0.69 23.93 -3.93
C ILE A 9 -2.16 24.29 -4.08
N ILE A 10 -2.53 25.52 -3.71
CA ILE A 10 -3.84 26.09 -4.01
C ILE A 10 -3.65 27.20 -5.04
N ILE A 11 -4.37 27.11 -6.15
CA ILE A 11 -4.39 28.11 -7.20
C ILE A 11 -5.71 28.87 -7.10
N GLU A 12 -5.63 30.14 -6.72
CA GLU A 12 -6.78 31.04 -6.57
C GLU A 12 -7.07 31.80 -7.86
N GLY A 13 -8.34 31.81 -8.27
CA GLY A 13 -8.84 32.55 -9.42
C GLY A 13 -8.75 31.80 -10.75
N GLN A 14 -8.83 32.56 -11.84
CA GLN A 14 -8.79 32.01 -13.19
C GLN A 14 -7.36 31.96 -13.76
N LEU A 15 -6.93 30.77 -14.13
CA LEU A 15 -5.64 30.55 -14.78
C LEU A 15 -5.59 31.02 -16.24
N TYR A 16 -6.71 30.94 -16.94
CA TYR A 16 -6.80 31.24 -18.36
C TYR A 16 -7.30 32.67 -18.55
N GLY A 17 -6.61 33.45 -19.38
CA GLY A 17 -6.91 34.88 -19.59
C GLY A 17 -5.76 35.82 -19.24
N ILE A 18 -4.65 35.30 -18.73
CA ILE A 18 -3.42 36.06 -18.49
C ILE A 18 -2.81 36.46 -19.84
N ARG A 19 -2.59 37.76 -20.04
CA ARG A 19 -1.94 38.27 -21.26
C ARG A 19 -0.50 37.73 -21.37
N ASN A 20 -0.08 37.43 -22.59
CA ASN A 20 1.27 36.95 -22.94
C ASN A 20 1.67 35.58 -22.36
N VAL A 21 0.72 34.77 -21.89
CA VAL A 21 1.00 33.38 -21.49
C VAL A 21 0.26 32.43 -22.41
N HIS A 22 1.00 31.56 -23.11
CA HIS A 22 0.39 30.54 -23.95
C HIS A 22 -0.31 29.48 -23.08
N PRO A 23 -1.55 29.07 -23.38
CA PRO A 23 -2.28 28.10 -22.55
C PRO A 23 -1.53 26.79 -22.28
N ASN A 24 -0.73 26.33 -23.23
CA ASN A 24 0.07 25.11 -23.04
C ASN A 24 1.23 25.28 -22.04
N ALA A 25 1.73 26.48 -21.81
CA ALA A 25 2.72 26.72 -20.76
C ALA A 25 2.11 26.47 -19.37
N ILE A 26 0.87 26.93 -19.16
CA ILE A 26 0.11 26.69 -17.92
C ILE A 26 -0.17 25.19 -17.76
N ARG A 27 -0.67 24.53 -18.81
CA ARG A 27 -0.94 23.08 -18.78
C ARG A 27 0.32 22.26 -18.49
N GLY A 28 1.44 22.63 -19.10
CA GLY A 28 2.73 21.99 -18.88
C GLY A 28 3.21 22.14 -17.43
N ALA A 29 3.10 23.34 -16.86
CA ALA A 29 3.44 23.58 -15.46
C ALA A 29 2.56 22.77 -14.49
N LEU A 30 1.24 22.76 -14.70
CA LEU A 30 0.32 21.96 -13.89
C LEU A 30 0.61 20.46 -13.98
N ALA A 31 0.91 19.97 -15.18
CA ALA A 31 1.27 18.57 -15.41
C ALA A 31 2.58 18.21 -14.70
N ALA A 32 3.62 19.04 -14.80
CA ALA A 32 4.89 18.80 -14.12
C ALA A 32 4.74 18.75 -12.59
N VAL A 33 4.03 19.72 -12.01
CA VAL A 33 3.78 19.76 -10.55
C VAL A 33 2.99 18.53 -10.09
N THR A 34 1.99 18.11 -10.87
CA THR A 34 1.11 17.01 -10.46
C THR A 34 1.74 15.63 -10.69
N ILE A 35 2.41 15.44 -11.83
CA ILE A 35 2.91 14.13 -12.28
C ILE A 35 4.37 13.93 -11.87
N ASP A 36 5.25 14.89 -12.18
CA ASP A 36 6.68 14.73 -11.96
C ASP A 36 7.04 14.96 -10.47
N TRP A 37 6.39 15.93 -9.83
CA TRP A 37 6.64 16.25 -8.41
C TRP A 37 5.64 15.62 -7.45
N GLY A 38 4.55 15.04 -7.96
CA GLY A 38 3.52 14.38 -7.13
C GLY A 38 2.81 15.32 -6.14
N VAL A 39 2.82 16.64 -6.38
CA VAL A 39 2.21 17.63 -5.49
C VAL A 39 0.75 17.84 -5.89
N PRO A 40 -0.22 17.59 -4.97
CA PRO A 40 -1.63 17.86 -5.25
C PRO A 40 -1.90 19.34 -5.48
N ILE A 41 -2.78 19.62 -6.44
CA ILE A 41 -3.22 20.98 -6.78
C ILE A 41 -4.72 21.11 -6.51
N LEU A 42 -5.12 22.14 -5.77
CA LEU A 42 -6.50 22.56 -5.56
C LEU A 42 -6.76 23.88 -6.27
N PHE A 43 -7.97 24.05 -6.78
CA PHE A 43 -8.42 25.30 -7.41
C PHE A 43 -9.48 25.95 -6.53
N SER A 44 -9.28 27.22 -6.22
CA SER A 44 -10.27 28.07 -5.55
C SER A 44 -10.62 29.24 -6.46
N PHE A 45 -11.85 29.73 -6.35
CA PHE A 45 -12.36 30.83 -7.14
C PHE A 45 -11.93 32.19 -6.56
N ASP A 46 -11.91 32.31 -5.23
CA ASP A 46 -11.56 33.54 -4.51
C ASP A 46 -10.90 33.26 -3.15
N ALA A 47 -10.46 34.34 -2.50
CA ALA A 47 -9.82 34.29 -1.19
C ALA A 47 -10.69 33.66 -0.10
N LYS A 48 -12.03 33.76 -0.21
CA LYS A 48 -12.94 33.17 0.77
C LYS A 48 -12.96 31.66 0.64
N GLU A 49 -13.01 31.14 -0.58
CA GLU A 49 -12.90 29.71 -0.83
C GLU A 49 -11.50 29.16 -0.49
N THR A 50 -10.43 29.90 -0.82
CA THR A 50 -9.07 29.56 -0.39
C THR A 50 -8.98 29.43 1.13
N ALA A 51 -9.52 30.39 1.88
CA ALA A 51 -9.54 30.35 3.34
C ALA A 51 -10.33 29.14 3.87
N GLN A 52 -11.42 28.75 3.20
CA GLN A 52 -12.17 27.55 3.55
C GLN A 52 -11.36 26.26 3.32
N PHE A 53 -10.62 26.15 2.22
CA PHE A 53 -9.72 25.02 1.99
C PHE A 53 -8.65 24.93 3.08
N ILE A 54 -7.98 26.04 3.39
CA ILE A 54 -6.97 26.09 4.44
C ILE A 54 -7.57 25.68 5.79
N TYR A 55 -8.72 26.25 6.15
CA TYR A 55 -9.42 25.92 7.39
C TYR A 55 -9.79 24.44 7.47
N LEU A 56 -10.35 23.85 6.40
CA LEU A 56 -10.73 22.44 6.37
C LEU A 56 -9.53 21.51 6.48
N MET A 57 -8.42 21.82 5.79
CA MET A 57 -7.19 21.05 5.90
C MET A 57 -6.60 21.11 7.31
N ALA A 58 -6.51 22.30 7.89
CA ALA A 58 -6.03 22.48 9.26
C ALA A 58 -6.94 21.79 10.28
N LYS A 59 -8.26 21.93 10.12
CA LYS A 59 -9.25 21.28 10.99
C LYS A 59 -9.13 19.76 10.93
N ARG A 60 -9.04 19.16 9.73
CA ARG A 60 -8.84 17.71 9.59
C ARG A 60 -7.52 17.28 10.21
N GLU A 61 -6.43 17.98 9.92
CA GLU A 61 -5.12 17.68 10.48
C GLU A 61 -5.10 17.79 12.01
N GLN A 62 -5.84 18.73 12.61
CA GLN A 62 -5.85 18.97 14.06
C GLN A 62 -6.89 18.12 14.82
N GLU A 63 -8.06 17.87 14.23
CA GLU A 63 -9.16 17.12 14.85
C GLU A 63 -9.09 15.62 14.52
N ASP A 64 -8.76 15.25 13.28
CA ASP A 64 -8.66 13.83 12.86
C ASP A 64 -7.33 13.18 13.27
N ARG A 65 -6.31 13.96 13.68
CA ARG A 65 -5.13 13.40 14.38
C ARG A 65 -5.28 13.32 15.89
N ARG A 66 -6.20 14.09 16.49
CA ARG A 66 -6.48 14.04 17.95
C ARG A 66 -7.46 12.93 18.32
N LYS A 67 -8.28 12.50 17.37
CA LYS A 67 -8.97 11.22 17.45
C LYS A 67 -8.06 10.19 16.80
N GLU A 68 -7.89 9.02 17.39
CA GLU A 68 -7.50 7.84 16.62
C GLU A 68 -8.64 7.57 15.61
N VAL A 69 -8.69 8.32 14.50
CA VAL A 69 -9.76 8.17 13.51
C VAL A 69 -9.40 7.02 12.61
N ALA A 70 -10.13 5.92 12.83
CA ALA A 70 -10.39 4.93 11.80
C ALA A 70 -10.93 5.62 10.53
N VAL A 71 -10.13 5.66 9.45
CA VAL A 71 -10.59 6.08 8.11
C VAL A 71 -10.13 5.07 7.07
N ARG A 72 -11.11 4.35 6.51
CA ARG A 72 -10.99 3.65 5.23
C ARG A 72 -10.65 4.66 4.13
N SER A 73 -9.43 4.60 3.64
CA SER A 73 -9.05 4.53 2.21
C SER A 73 -7.54 4.64 1.98
N GLU A 74 -6.73 4.32 2.98
CA GLU A 74 -5.45 3.66 2.73
C GLU A 74 -5.73 2.16 2.53
N LYS A 75 -5.03 1.52 1.57
CA LYS A 75 -5.12 0.08 1.22
C LYS A 75 -5.76 -0.74 2.35
N LYS A 76 -6.95 -1.35 2.12
CA LYS A 76 -7.68 -2.16 3.13
C LYS A 76 -6.67 -2.79 4.09
N ALA A 77 -6.64 -2.32 5.35
CA ALA A 77 -5.77 -2.92 6.34
C ALA A 77 -6.04 -4.43 6.27
N LEU A 78 -5.00 -5.21 5.94
CA LEU A 78 -5.15 -6.64 5.72
C LEU A 78 -5.87 -7.21 6.94
N THR A 79 -7.01 -7.87 6.71
CA THR A 79 -7.71 -8.58 7.78
C THR A 79 -6.78 -9.65 8.35
N LEU A 80 -7.07 -10.17 9.55
CA LEU A 80 -6.28 -11.27 10.10
C LEU A 80 -6.16 -12.43 9.08
N ALA A 81 -7.26 -12.77 8.40
CA ALA A 81 -7.27 -13.78 7.36
C ALA A 81 -6.39 -13.41 6.14
N ASP A 82 -6.40 -12.15 5.71
CA ASP A 82 -5.54 -11.69 4.61
C ASP A 82 -4.06 -11.75 5.00
N ARG A 83 -3.71 -11.40 6.24
CA ARG A 83 -2.34 -11.50 6.78
C ARG A 83 -1.88 -12.95 6.86
N GLN A 84 -2.72 -13.83 7.40
CA GLN A 84 -2.43 -15.26 7.49
C GLN A 84 -2.20 -15.86 6.10
N ARG A 85 -3.07 -15.50 5.14
CA ARG A 85 -2.94 -15.93 3.74
C ARG A 85 -1.65 -15.42 3.12
N LEU A 86 -1.32 -14.14 3.28
CA LEU A 86 -0.10 -13.55 2.72
C LEU A 86 1.18 -14.22 3.25
N ILE A 87 1.22 -14.55 4.55
CA ILE A 87 2.36 -15.28 5.14
C ILE A 87 2.52 -16.66 4.49
N VAL A 88 1.42 -17.39 4.30
CA VAL A 88 1.44 -18.73 3.69
C VAL A 88 1.73 -18.68 2.19
N GLU A 89 1.29 -17.63 1.48
CA GLU A 89 1.65 -17.39 0.08
C GLU A 89 3.15 -17.14 -0.13
N GLY A 90 3.89 -16.75 0.92
CA GLY A 90 5.34 -16.61 0.86
C GLY A 90 6.10 -17.95 0.77
N LEU A 91 5.42 -19.07 0.95
CA LEU A 91 6.04 -20.40 0.84
C LEU A 91 6.31 -20.78 -0.62
N PRO A 92 7.38 -21.57 -0.88
CA PRO A 92 7.76 -21.94 -2.23
C PRO A 92 6.63 -22.70 -2.93
N TYR A 93 6.32 -22.27 -4.16
CA TYR A 93 5.26 -22.85 -5.00
C TYR A 93 3.83 -22.73 -4.44
N VAL A 94 3.59 -21.87 -3.45
CA VAL A 94 2.27 -21.69 -2.84
C VAL A 94 1.53 -20.48 -3.42
N SER A 95 0.53 -20.75 -4.25
CA SER A 95 -0.38 -19.73 -4.77
C SER A 95 -1.45 -19.34 -3.75
N ALA A 96 -2.18 -18.27 -4.04
CA ALA A 96 -3.34 -17.83 -3.26
C ALA A 96 -4.39 -18.92 -3.00
N THR A 97 -4.66 -19.74 -4.01
CA THR A 97 -5.61 -20.85 -3.89
C THR A 97 -5.07 -21.92 -2.97
N LEU A 98 -3.78 -22.25 -3.09
CA LEU A 98 -3.14 -23.27 -2.28
C LEU A 98 -2.97 -22.82 -0.82
N ALA A 99 -2.63 -21.55 -0.58
CA ALA A 99 -2.57 -20.97 0.76
C ALA A 99 -3.92 -21.06 1.49
N LYS A 100 -5.03 -20.79 0.81
CA LYS A 100 -6.37 -20.98 1.38
C LYS A 100 -6.67 -22.44 1.72
N ARG A 101 -6.24 -23.40 0.87
CA ARG A 101 -6.41 -24.84 1.15
C ARG A 101 -5.61 -25.27 2.37
N LEU A 102 -4.34 -24.88 2.43
CA LEU A 102 -3.45 -25.11 3.58
C LEU A 102 -4.06 -24.55 4.87
N LEU A 103 -4.46 -23.27 4.87
CA LEU A 103 -5.07 -22.64 6.04
C LEU A 103 -6.40 -23.27 6.45
N ARG A 104 -7.21 -23.74 5.51
CA ARG A 104 -8.45 -24.47 5.81
C ARG A 104 -8.21 -25.85 6.39
N HIS A 105 -7.18 -26.56 5.90
CA HIS A 105 -6.83 -27.89 6.36
C HIS A 105 -6.19 -27.87 7.75
N PHE A 106 -5.21 -26.97 7.96
CA PHE A 106 -4.42 -26.91 9.20
C PHE A 106 -4.99 -25.95 10.26
N GLY A 107 -5.89 -25.04 9.89
CA GLY A 107 -6.59 -24.14 10.81
C GLY A 107 -5.80 -22.91 11.29
N SER A 108 -4.46 -22.92 11.19
CA SER A 108 -3.62 -21.77 11.56
C SER A 108 -2.32 -21.73 10.75
N VAL A 109 -1.70 -20.54 10.68
CA VAL A 109 -0.37 -20.37 10.07
C VAL A 109 0.68 -21.23 10.79
N GLU A 110 0.63 -21.27 12.13
CA GLU A 110 1.54 -22.09 12.94
C GLU A 110 1.46 -23.57 12.57
N ARG A 111 0.25 -24.13 12.41
CA ARG A 111 0.09 -25.53 12.01
C ARG A 111 0.58 -25.80 10.60
N VAL A 112 0.43 -24.87 9.65
CA VAL A 112 1.03 -24.98 8.31
C VAL A 112 2.56 -25.06 8.40
N PHE A 113 3.18 -24.24 9.24
CA PHE A 113 4.64 -24.15 9.34
C PHE A 113 5.27 -25.30 10.13
N THR A 114 4.50 -25.95 11.00
CA THR A 114 4.96 -27.07 11.86
C THR A 114 4.54 -28.45 11.35
N ALA A 115 3.68 -28.53 10.32
CA ALA A 115 3.28 -29.78 9.69
C ALA A 115 4.49 -30.54 9.11
N LYS A 116 4.44 -31.87 9.16
CA LYS A 116 5.43 -32.76 8.51
C LYS A 116 5.21 -32.80 7.00
N GLU A 117 6.21 -33.23 6.23
CA GLU A 117 6.09 -33.42 4.77
C GLU A 117 4.89 -34.31 4.41
N SER A 118 4.69 -35.40 5.16
CA SER A 118 3.57 -36.32 4.97
C SER A 118 2.21 -35.65 5.16
N GLU A 119 2.06 -34.79 6.18
CA GLU A 119 0.81 -34.05 6.45
C GLU A 119 0.57 -33.00 5.36
N LEU A 120 1.62 -32.31 4.90
CA LEU A 120 1.51 -31.33 3.81
C LEU A 120 1.02 -31.98 2.50
N MET A 121 1.45 -33.22 2.22
CA MET A 121 1.03 -33.98 1.03
C MET A 121 -0.44 -34.41 1.06
N GLU A 122 -1.12 -34.36 2.20
CA GLU A 122 -2.56 -34.62 2.29
C GLU A 122 -3.39 -33.47 1.68
N VAL A 123 -2.79 -32.29 1.47
CA VAL A 123 -3.46 -31.14 0.86
C VAL A 123 -3.39 -31.23 -0.66
N GLU A 124 -4.56 -31.22 -1.30
CA GLU A 124 -4.70 -31.27 -2.76
C GLU A 124 -3.87 -30.17 -3.45
N GLY A 125 -2.94 -30.61 -4.31
CA GLY A 125 -2.01 -29.73 -5.03
C GLY A 125 -0.59 -29.69 -4.43
N ILE A 126 -0.34 -30.39 -3.32
CA ILE A 126 0.98 -30.54 -2.72
C ILE A 126 1.51 -31.95 -2.96
N GLY A 127 2.46 -32.07 -3.88
CA GLY A 127 3.24 -33.29 -4.08
C GLY A 127 4.50 -33.31 -3.22
N GLU A 128 5.20 -34.45 -3.21
CA GLU A 128 6.42 -34.68 -2.44
C GLU A 128 7.48 -33.57 -2.62
N LYS A 129 7.72 -33.16 -3.88
CA LYS A 129 8.68 -32.09 -4.20
C LYS A 129 8.33 -30.77 -3.52
N ILE A 130 7.04 -30.39 -3.53
CA ILE A 130 6.58 -29.13 -2.95
C ILE A 130 6.65 -29.23 -1.42
N ALA A 131 6.18 -30.32 -0.83
CA ALA A 131 6.23 -30.54 0.61
C ALA A 131 7.67 -30.47 1.15
N ARG A 132 8.61 -31.12 0.47
CA ARG A 132 10.03 -31.11 0.83
C ARG A 132 10.64 -29.70 0.75
N GLU A 133 10.37 -28.95 -0.31
CA GLU A 133 10.92 -27.60 -0.44
C GLU A 133 10.32 -26.62 0.56
N ILE A 134 9.00 -26.72 0.84
CA ILE A 134 8.34 -25.96 1.92
C ILE A 134 9.04 -26.23 3.25
N ARG A 135 9.27 -27.51 3.61
CA ARG A 135 9.95 -27.85 4.86
C ARG A 135 11.38 -27.34 4.90
N ARG A 136 12.12 -27.50 3.80
CA ARG A 136 13.49 -27.02 3.69
C ARG A 136 13.58 -25.51 3.97
N VAL A 137 12.74 -24.69 3.35
CA VAL A 137 12.75 -23.23 3.56
C VAL A 137 12.41 -22.86 5.01
N ILE A 138 11.47 -23.57 5.65
CA ILE A 138 11.04 -23.26 7.02
C ILE A 138 12.10 -23.65 8.07
N THR A 139 12.85 -24.74 7.85
CA THR A 139 13.74 -25.29 8.88
C THR A 139 15.22 -25.09 8.65
N ALA A 140 15.65 -24.81 7.42
CA ALA A 140 17.06 -24.60 7.15
C ALA A 140 17.58 -23.37 7.92
N PRO A 141 18.80 -23.44 8.48
CA PRO A 141 19.41 -22.26 9.08
C PRO A 141 19.57 -21.17 8.01
N TYR A 142 19.26 -19.92 8.38
CA TYR A 142 19.48 -18.78 7.51
C TYR A 142 20.98 -18.59 7.28
N VAL A 143 21.37 -18.40 6.03
CA VAL A 143 22.74 -18.06 5.63
C VAL A 143 22.64 -16.80 4.78
N GLU A 144 23.20 -15.71 5.28
CA GLU A 144 23.30 -14.44 4.56
C GLU A 144 24.40 -14.59 3.50
N ASN A 145 24.04 -14.45 2.22
CA ASN A 145 25.04 -14.43 1.15
C ASN A 145 25.54 -12.99 1.02
N GLU A 146 26.73 -12.69 1.55
CA GLU A 146 27.37 -11.35 1.48
C GLU A 146 27.90 -10.98 0.08
N ASN A 147 27.29 -11.46 -1.02
CA ASN A 147 27.73 -11.12 -2.37
C ASN A 147 26.55 -10.69 -3.25
N GLU A 148 26.30 -9.38 -3.28
CA GLU A 148 25.87 -8.58 -4.46
C GLU A 148 26.04 -7.06 -4.17
#